data_AF-A0A2V9S7A2-F1
#
_entry.id   AF-A0A2V9S7A2-F1
#
_cell.length_a   1.000
_cell.length_b   1.000
_cell.length_c   1.000
_cell.angle_alpha   90.00
_cell.angle_beta   90.00
_cell.angle_gamma   90.00
#
_symmetry.space_group_name_H-M   'P 1'
#
loop_
_entity.id
_entity.type
_entity.pdbx_description
1 polymer ?
#
loop_
_entity_poly.entity_id
_entity_poly.type
_entity_poly.pdbx_seq_one_letter_code
_entity_poly.pdbx_strand_id
1 'polypeptide(L)'
;MQMFLWTGKGDHQVVVNTGGATGTYRAQGAVFGPPLDATGVTGDVALVSDGTAPVTDACQALPAGSLSGQIALIDRGGCTFVVKVKNAQDAGAVAAIIANNQGDSIFTMGGTDSTITISSVFIGQSDGTTIKAGLPANATVRLTDPPPLQRDADIDSDVMWHEYGHGLTWRMIGRMSGPLSGAIGEGMSDVLSLLANENDVVGEYSFDDPRGIRSAPYTNYPRTYSRFGDTGFEVHHDGEIYAAIGWRLFLNFQSARISKDTLLDYLVDGMNFTPAGPSFEQMRDGILQSVANSGSGRECLVWDAFAHYGVGVGAVGKVKGKIVVVHESFALPPECQ
;
A
#
# COMPACT_ATOMS: atom_id res chain seq x y z
N MET A 1 21.88 -5.62 -7.55
CA MET A 1 20.48 -5.74 -7.08
C MET A 1 20.57 -6.59 -5.84
N GLN A 2 20.28 -6.04 -4.66
CA GLN A 2 20.13 -6.84 -3.46
C GLN A 2 18.64 -7.04 -3.29
N MET A 3 18.22 -8.28 -3.42
CA MET A 3 16.84 -8.67 -3.31
C MET A 3 16.60 -9.25 -1.92
N PHE A 4 15.34 -9.20 -1.48
CA PHE A 4 14.98 -9.47 -0.10
C PHE A 4 14.07 -10.69 -0.01
N LEU A 5 14.18 -11.39 1.11
CA LEU A 5 13.17 -12.34 1.53
C LEU A 5 11.98 -11.56 2.09
N TRP A 6 10.81 -11.77 1.50
CA TRP A 6 9.57 -11.14 1.94
C TRP A 6 8.81 -12.08 2.86
N THR A 7 8.44 -11.58 4.03
CA THR A 7 7.47 -12.27 4.88
C THR A 7 6.08 -11.88 4.37
N GLY A 8 5.31 -12.84 3.88
CA GLY A 8 3.93 -12.60 3.46
C GLY A 8 3.08 -12.00 4.60
N LYS A 9 1.99 -11.30 4.27
CA LYS A 9 1.08 -10.73 5.28
C LYS A 9 0.64 -11.79 6.29
N GLY A 10 0.68 -11.44 7.57
CA GLY A 10 0.28 -12.34 8.65
C GLY A 10 1.45 -13.05 9.33
N ASP A 11 2.46 -12.29 9.76
CA ASP A 11 3.56 -12.81 10.59
C ASP A 11 3.10 -13.19 12.01
N HIS A 12 1.86 -12.84 12.38
CA HIS A 12 1.19 -13.27 13.59
C HIS A 12 -0.04 -14.11 13.28
N GLN A 13 -0.54 -14.79 14.30
CA GLN A 13 -1.74 -15.60 14.22
C GLN A 13 -2.53 -15.53 15.51
N VAL A 14 -3.85 -15.67 15.39
CA VAL A 14 -4.75 -16.00 16.49
C VAL A 14 -5.13 -17.46 16.35
N VAL A 15 -4.67 -18.30 17.28
CA VAL A 15 -5.05 -19.71 17.35
C VAL A 15 -6.19 -19.83 18.36
N VAL A 16 -7.41 -20.07 17.88
CA VAL A 16 -8.55 -20.33 18.76
C VAL A 16 -8.53 -21.80 19.17
N ASN A 17 -8.17 -22.03 20.43
CA ASN A 17 -7.95 -23.34 21.05
C ASN A 17 -9.27 -24.06 21.36
N THR A 18 -10.31 -23.31 21.75
CA THR A 18 -11.63 -23.84 22.11
C THR A 18 -12.75 -22.89 21.67
N GLY A 19 -13.98 -23.40 21.57
CA GLY A 19 -15.17 -22.62 21.21
C GLY A 19 -15.76 -23.02 19.85
N GLY A 20 -16.73 -22.23 19.36
CA GLY A 20 -17.42 -22.49 18.09
C GLY A 20 -16.62 -22.11 16.84
N ALA A 21 -15.47 -21.45 17.03
CA ALA A 21 -14.61 -20.91 15.97
C ALA A 21 -13.17 -21.44 16.10
N THR A 22 -13.00 -22.72 16.43
CA THR A 22 -11.64 -23.32 16.49
C THR A 22 -10.95 -23.24 15.13
N GLY A 23 -9.69 -22.79 15.15
CA GLY A 23 -8.97 -22.50 13.91
C GLY A 23 -7.74 -21.61 14.14
N THR A 24 -6.97 -21.42 13.08
CA THR A 24 -5.86 -20.47 13.05
C THR A 24 -6.22 -19.36 12.08
N TYR A 25 -6.19 -18.12 12.58
CA TYR A 25 -6.56 -16.91 11.84
C TYR A 25 -5.30 -16.06 11.62
N ARG A 26 -5.11 -15.58 10.38
CA ARG A 26 -3.98 -14.71 10.03
C ARG A 26 -4.11 -13.37 10.74
N ALA A 27 -3.02 -12.86 11.30
CA ALA A 27 -3.03 -11.62 12.05
C ALA A 27 -1.76 -10.81 11.82
N GLN A 28 -1.83 -9.50 12.00
CA GLN A 28 -0.67 -8.60 11.94
C GLN A 28 -0.43 -7.93 13.30
N GLY A 29 0.82 -7.85 13.74
CA GLY A 29 1.17 -7.17 15.00
C GLY A 29 1.03 -5.63 14.94
N ALA A 30 1.13 -5.00 16.11
CA ALA A 30 1.26 -3.54 16.24
C ALA A 30 2.73 -3.09 16.23
N VAL A 31 2.99 -1.82 15.90
CA VAL A 31 4.30 -1.18 16.16
C VAL A 31 4.48 -0.71 17.61
N PHE A 32 3.49 -0.93 18.46
CA PHE A 32 3.45 -0.52 19.87
C PHE A 32 3.10 -1.69 20.77
N GLY A 33 3.38 -1.55 22.07
CA GLY A 33 3.30 -2.65 23.02
C GLY A 33 4.46 -3.66 22.85
N PRO A 34 4.56 -4.65 23.75
CA PRO A 34 5.57 -5.69 23.64
C PRO A 34 5.38 -6.56 22.39
N PRO A 35 6.46 -6.90 21.67
CA PRO A 35 6.38 -7.82 20.54
C PRO A 35 5.99 -9.22 21.01
N LEU A 36 5.28 -9.95 20.16
CA LEU A 36 4.94 -11.35 20.39
C LEU A 36 6.07 -12.27 19.92
N ASP A 37 6.25 -13.38 20.61
CA ASP A 37 7.09 -14.49 20.17
C ASP A 37 6.22 -15.71 19.79
N ALA A 38 6.86 -16.84 19.49
CA ALA A 38 6.18 -18.08 19.14
C ALA A 38 5.39 -18.71 20.31
N THR A 39 5.72 -18.35 21.56
CA THR A 39 4.95 -18.76 22.74
C THR A 39 3.64 -17.98 22.77
N GLY A 40 3.73 -16.66 22.61
CA GLY A 40 2.62 -15.73 22.62
C GLY A 40 1.88 -15.64 23.95
N VAL A 41 0.64 -15.13 23.87
CA VAL A 41 -0.24 -14.91 25.02
C VAL A 41 -1.51 -15.73 24.85
N THR A 42 -1.79 -16.60 25.82
CA THR A 42 -3.00 -17.43 25.86
C THR A 42 -3.97 -16.92 26.91
N GLY A 43 -5.26 -16.88 26.59
CA GLY A 43 -6.32 -16.48 27.50
C GLY A 43 -7.70 -16.68 26.92
N ASP A 44 -8.71 -16.56 27.78
CA ASP A 44 -10.10 -16.56 27.34
C ASP A 44 -10.41 -15.26 26.59
N VAL A 45 -11.13 -15.38 25.48
CA VAL A 45 -11.46 -14.26 24.60
C VAL A 45 -12.78 -13.64 25.04
N ALA A 46 -12.77 -12.34 25.29
CA ALA A 46 -13.96 -11.57 25.65
C ALA A 46 -14.19 -10.45 24.64
N LEU A 47 -15.39 -10.42 24.06
CA LEU A 47 -15.84 -9.28 23.27
C LEU A 47 -16.03 -8.08 24.20
N VAL A 48 -15.35 -6.98 23.90
CA VAL A 48 -15.43 -5.77 24.72
C VAL A 48 -16.80 -5.12 24.61
N SER A 49 -17.19 -4.40 25.66
CA SER A 49 -18.38 -3.56 25.67
C SER A 49 -18.09 -2.30 26.48
N ASP A 50 -17.99 -1.16 25.81
CA ASP A 50 -17.74 0.15 26.43
C ASP A 50 -19.02 0.96 26.69
N GLY A 51 -20.18 0.38 26.35
CA GLY A 51 -21.49 0.93 26.63
C GLY A 51 -21.95 2.06 25.71
N THR A 52 -21.18 2.45 24.68
CA THR A 52 -21.53 3.53 23.75
C THR A 52 -21.47 3.07 22.30
N ALA A 53 -22.51 3.29 21.50
CA ALA A 53 -22.52 2.81 20.12
C ALA A 53 -21.44 3.50 19.24
N PRO A 54 -20.61 2.76 18.48
CA PRO A 54 -20.52 1.29 18.41
C PRO A 54 -19.86 0.65 19.66
N VAL A 55 -20.62 -0.21 20.36
CA VAL A 55 -20.30 -0.64 21.73
C VAL A 55 -19.07 -1.54 21.88
N THR A 56 -18.62 -2.16 20.79
CA THR A 56 -17.52 -3.13 20.77
C THR A 56 -16.20 -2.51 20.33
N ASP A 57 -16.12 -1.18 20.18
CA ASP A 57 -14.95 -0.54 19.61
C ASP A 57 -13.95 -0.03 20.66
N ALA A 58 -14.29 -0.08 21.96
CA ALA A 58 -13.43 0.31 23.08
C ALA A 58 -12.86 1.74 22.94
N CYS A 59 -13.62 2.65 22.33
CA CYS A 59 -13.25 4.05 22.27
C CYS A 59 -13.58 4.79 23.56
N GLN A 60 -14.45 4.23 24.39
CA GLN A 60 -14.67 4.68 25.75
C GLN A 60 -13.92 3.79 26.75
N ALA A 61 -13.71 4.33 27.95
CA ALA A 61 -13.08 3.58 29.03
C ALA A 61 -13.92 2.34 29.37
N LEU A 62 -13.26 1.20 29.44
CA LEU A 62 -13.88 -0.06 29.86
C LEU A 62 -13.90 -0.14 31.40
N PRO A 63 -14.90 -0.81 32.01
CA PRO A 63 -14.95 -0.96 33.46
C PRO A 63 -13.69 -1.65 34.00
N ALA A 64 -13.09 -1.09 35.06
CA ALA A 64 -11.86 -1.64 35.63
C ALA A 64 -12.05 -3.12 36.05
N GLY A 65 -11.13 -3.99 35.60
CA GLY A 65 -11.17 -5.42 35.88
C GLY A 65 -12.15 -6.23 35.02
N SER A 66 -12.92 -5.62 34.11
CA SER A 66 -13.88 -6.35 33.26
C SER A 66 -13.22 -7.37 32.33
N LEU A 67 -11.91 -7.24 32.09
CA LEU A 67 -11.12 -8.09 31.21
C LEU A 67 -9.94 -8.77 31.94
N SER A 68 -9.96 -8.82 33.28
CA SER A 68 -8.85 -9.36 34.07
C SER A 68 -8.41 -10.75 33.60
N GLY A 69 -7.19 -10.85 33.05
CA GLY A 69 -6.62 -12.12 32.57
C GLY A 69 -7.13 -12.59 31.20
N GLN A 70 -8.00 -11.83 30.55
CA GLN A 70 -8.64 -12.18 29.28
C GLN A 70 -7.98 -11.49 28.09
N ILE A 71 -8.19 -12.03 26.90
CA ILE A 71 -7.83 -11.40 25.63
C ILE A 71 -9.03 -10.59 25.15
N ALA A 72 -8.82 -9.28 24.95
CA ALA A 72 -9.85 -8.37 24.49
C ALA A 72 -10.08 -8.55 22.98
N LEU A 73 -11.30 -8.89 22.57
CA LEU A 73 -11.72 -8.84 21.17
C LEU A 73 -12.45 -7.52 20.91
N ILE A 74 -11.90 -6.69 20.04
CA ILE A 74 -12.29 -5.29 19.84
C ILE A 74 -12.57 -5.05 18.36
N ASP A 75 -13.67 -4.37 18.03
CA ASP A 75 -13.91 -3.92 16.66
C ASP A 75 -13.11 -2.65 16.34
N ARG A 76 -12.54 -2.58 15.14
CA ARG A 76 -12.03 -1.33 14.58
C ARG A 76 -13.19 -0.32 14.51
N GLY A 77 -12.92 0.93 14.88
CA GLY A 77 -13.98 1.93 15.08
C GLY A 77 -13.43 3.35 15.20
N GLY A 78 -14.12 4.21 15.95
CA GLY A 78 -14.01 5.67 15.86
C GLY A 78 -12.73 6.32 16.43
N CYS A 79 -11.84 5.54 17.01
CA CYS A 79 -10.63 6.01 17.69
C CYS A 79 -9.38 5.23 17.25
N THR A 80 -8.21 5.77 17.58
CA THR A 80 -6.91 5.19 17.26
C THR A 80 -6.70 3.81 17.91
N PHE A 81 -5.86 2.96 17.31
CA PHE A 81 -5.54 1.64 17.87
C PHE A 81 -4.93 1.69 19.27
N VAL A 82 -4.07 2.68 19.56
CA VAL A 82 -3.47 2.85 20.88
C VAL A 82 -4.52 3.09 21.97
N VAL A 83 -5.55 3.89 21.71
CA VAL A 83 -6.67 4.11 22.65
C VAL A 83 -7.41 2.80 22.95
N LYS A 84 -7.70 2.02 21.91
CA LYS A 84 -8.42 0.74 22.05
C LYS A 84 -7.66 -0.24 22.93
N VAL A 85 -6.38 -0.45 22.63
CA VAL A 85 -5.50 -1.37 23.37
C VAL A 85 -5.25 -0.87 24.78
N LYS A 86 -5.08 0.45 24.96
CA LYS A 86 -4.90 1.06 26.28
C LYS A 86 -6.13 0.89 27.17
N ASN A 87 -7.34 1.12 26.64
CA ASN A 87 -8.58 0.90 27.38
C ASN A 87 -8.77 -0.58 27.77
N ALA A 88 -8.42 -1.51 26.88
CA ALA A 88 -8.45 -2.94 27.18
C ALA A 88 -7.44 -3.32 28.28
N GLN A 89 -6.22 -2.79 28.21
CA GLN A 89 -5.20 -2.96 29.24
C GLN A 89 -5.66 -2.43 30.59
N ASP A 90 -6.24 -1.23 30.63
CA ASP A 90 -6.69 -0.60 31.87
C ASP A 90 -7.88 -1.35 32.49
N ALA A 91 -8.64 -2.10 31.68
CA ALA A 91 -9.65 -3.06 32.14
C ALA A 91 -9.08 -4.44 32.55
N GLY A 92 -7.76 -4.66 32.44
CA GLY A 92 -7.06 -5.85 32.92
C GLY A 92 -6.80 -6.93 31.86
N ALA A 93 -7.00 -6.63 30.57
CA ALA A 93 -6.69 -7.56 29.49
C ALA A 93 -5.19 -7.92 29.45
N VAL A 94 -4.86 -9.12 28.96
CA VAL A 94 -3.47 -9.58 28.79
C VAL A 94 -2.98 -9.48 27.35
N ALA A 95 -3.89 -9.40 26.39
CA ALA A 95 -3.62 -9.08 24.99
C ALA A 95 -4.90 -8.51 24.33
N ALA A 96 -4.77 -7.97 23.12
CA ALA A 96 -5.90 -7.50 22.33
C ALA A 96 -5.89 -8.05 20.90
N ILE A 97 -7.07 -8.41 20.41
CA ILE A 97 -7.36 -8.77 19.02
C ILE A 97 -8.27 -7.68 18.47
N ILE A 98 -7.80 -6.94 17.48
CA ILE A 98 -8.60 -5.93 16.80
C ILE A 98 -9.13 -6.51 15.48
N ALA A 99 -10.45 -6.63 15.37
CA ALA A 99 -11.13 -7.07 14.17
C ALA A 99 -11.37 -5.89 13.22
N ASN A 100 -10.95 -6.01 11.96
CA ASN A 100 -11.22 -5.00 10.95
C ASN A 100 -12.74 -4.83 10.72
N ASN A 101 -13.13 -3.64 10.29
CA ASN A 101 -14.51 -3.29 9.92
C ASN A 101 -14.63 -2.84 8.45
N GLN A 102 -13.54 -2.98 7.68
CA GLN A 102 -13.42 -2.56 6.28
C GLN A 102 -12.79 -3.69 5.44
N GLY A 103 -13.41 -4.87 5.46
CA GLY A 103 -12.95 -6.06 4.76
C GLY A 103 -11.81 -6.82 5.44
N ASP A 104 -11.19 -7.74 4.70
CA ASP A 104 -10.27 -8.75 5.26
C ASP A 104 -8.79 -8.40 5.13
N SER A 105 -8.50 -7.15 4.82
CA SER A 105 -7.12 -6.67 4.78
C SER A 105 -6.57 -6.60 6.19
N ILE A 106 -5.40 -7.19 6.40
CA ILE A 106 -4.60 -7.01 7.61
C ILE A 106 -3.43 -6.08 7.30
N PHE A 107 -3.08 -5.24 8.26
CA PHE A 107 -1.99 -4.28 8.18
C PHE A 107 -1.45 -3.98 9.58
N THR A 108 -0.22 -3.48 9.65
CA THR A 108 0.42 -3.16 10.92
C THR A 108 -0.26 -1.97 11.57
N MET A 109 -0.72 -2.13 12.81
CA MET A 109 -1.36 -1.05 13.56
C MET A 109 -0.31 -0.02 13.99
N GLY A 110 -0.50 1.23 13.57
CA GLY A 110 0.35 2.38 13.92
C GLY A 110 -0.09 3.12 15.20
N GLY A 111 0.82 3.89 15.79
CA GLY A 111 0.56 4.76 16.94
C GLY A 111 1.75 4.84 17.90
N THR A 112 1.67 5.74 18.89
CA THR A 112 2.71 5.87 19.92
C THR A 112 2.07 6.07 21.29
N ASP A 113 2.25 5.09 22.18
CA ASP A 113 1.94 5.18 23.60
C ASP A 113 2.87 4.20 24.34
N SER A 114 3.85 4.73 25.07
CA SER A 114 4.84 3.92 25.79
C SER A 114 4.29 3.27 27.07
N THR A 115 3.04 3.56 27.44
CA THR A 115 2.37 2.99 28.62
C THR A 115 1.61 1.71 28.31
N ILE A 116 1.52 1.33 27.03
CA ILE A 116 0.95 0.06 26.59
C ILE A 116 1.97 -1.05 26.84
N THR A 117 1.60 -2.01 27.70
CA THR A 117 2.40 -3.15 28.15
C THR A 117 1.78 -4.49 27.76
N ILE A 118 0.69 -4.51 26.98
CA ILE A 118 0.08 -5.73 26.44
C ILE A 118 0.29 -5.81 24.93
N SER A 119 0.46 -7.02 24.40
CA SER A 119 0.57 -7.24 22.96
C SER A 119 -0.79 -7.11 22.27
N SER A 120 -0.78 -6.77 20.98
CA SER A 120 -1.99 -6.71 20.19
C SER A 120 -1.78 -7.16 18.75
N VAL A 121 -2.83 -7.73 18.15
CA VAL A 121 -2.85 -8.13 16.74
C VAL A 121 -4.12 -7.65 16.04
N PHE A 122 -4.05 -7.56 14.72
CA PHE A 122 -5.11 -7.11 13.82
C PHE A 122 -5.52 -8.26 12.88
N ILE A 123 -6.81 -8.56 12.82
CA ILE A 123 -7.39 -9.63 11.98
C ILE A 123 -8.41 -9.08 10.99
N GLY A 124 -8.71 -9.87 9.94
CA GLY A 124 -9.74 -9.54 8.96
C GLY A 124 -11.15 -9.44 9.56
N GLN A 125 -12.06 -8.80 8.83
CA GLN A 125 -13.45 -8.61 9.26
C GLN A 125 -14.22 -9.94 9.34
N SER A 126 -14.04 -10.83 8.37
CA SER A 126 -14.68 -12.15 8.32
C SER A 126 -14.19 -13.05 9.47
N ASP A 127 -12.88 -13.06 9.72
CA ASP A 127 -12.27 -13.75 10.87
C ASP A 127 -12.80 -13.22 12.19
N GLY A 128 -12.81 -11.90 12.38
CA GLY A 128 -13.37 -11.28 13.58
C GLY A 128 -14.85 -11.60 13.79
N THR A 129 -15.63 -11.63 12.72
CA THR A 129 -17.05 -12.04 12.76
C THR A 129 -17.20 -13.50 13.18
N THR A 130 -16.35 -14.38 12.64
CA THR A 130 -16.33 -15.81 12.96
C THR A 130 -15.98 -16.05 14.43
N ILE A 131 -14.91 -15.42 14.93
CA ILE A 131 -14.49 -15.54 16.33
C ILE A 131 -15.57 -15.01 17.28
N LYS A 132 -16.19 -13.85 16.98
CA LYS A 132 -17.30 -13.29 17.77
C LYS A 132 -18.47 -14.25 17.88
N ALA A 133 -18.85 -14.91 16.77
CA ALA A 133 -19.93 -15.90 16.76
C ALA A 133 -19.57 -17.20 17.51
N GLY A 134 -18.28 -17.50 17.64
CA GLY A 134 -17.77 -18.71 18.30
C GLY A 134 -17.50 -18.57 19.80
N LEU A 135 -17.76 -17.40 20.41
CA LEU A 135 -17.58 -17.19 21.85
C LEU A 135 -18.58 -18.01 22.69
N PRO A 136 -18.21 -18.45 23.91
CA PRO A 136 -16.92 -18.26 24.57
C PRO A 136 -15.81 -19.10 23.92
N ALA A 137 -14.59 -18.53 23.89
CA ALA A 137 -13.43 -19.15 23.26
C ALA A 137 -12.19 -18.92 24.11
N ASN A 138 -11.23 -19.84 24.05
CA ASN A 138 -9.86 -19.63 24.50
C ASN A 138 -8.97 -19.49 23.28
N ALA A 139 -8.04 -18.54 23.27
CA ALA A 139 -7.14 -18.34 22.13
C ALA A 139 -5.71 -18.06 22.58
N THR A 140 -4.77 -18.32 21.66
CA THR A 140 -3.37 -17.92 21.76
C THR A 140 -3.07 -16.91 20.66
N VAL A 141 -2.65 -15.72 21.04
CA VAL A 141 -2.15 -14.69 20.12
C VAL A 141 -0.62 -14.78 20.10
N ARG A 142 -0.02 -15.06 18.95
CA ARG A 142 1.43 -15.32 18.86
C ARG A 142 2.02 -14.97 17.50
N LEU A 143 3.33 -14.93 17.41
CA LEU A 143 4.04 -14.99 16.14
C LEU A 143 3.73 -16.33 15.45
N THR A 144 3.60 -16.32 14.13
CA THR A 144 3.38 -17.54 13.35
C THR A 144 4.58 -18.48 13.52
N ASP A 145 4.34 -19.76 13.85
CA ASP A 145 5.37 -20.78 14.09
C ASP A 145 4.98 -22.11 13.40
N PRO A 146 5.74 -22.57 12.38
CA PRO A 146 6.92 -21.88 11.82
C PRO A 146 6.52 -20.53 11.20
N PRO A 147 7.43 -19.54 11.12
CA PRO A 147 7.14 -18.26 10.48
C PRO A 147 6.58 -18.48 9.06
N PRO A 148 5.78 -17.54 8.52
CA PRO A 148 5.25 -17.69 7.17
C PRO A 148 6.43 -17.94 6.24
N LEU A 149 6.26 -18.85 5.27
CA LEU A 149 7.29 -19.10 4.28
C LEU A 149 7.74 -17.77 3.71
N GLN A 150 9.02 -17.46 3.90
CA GLN A 150 9.61 -16.31 3.26
C GLN A 150 9.58 -16.53 1.75
N ARG A 151 9.00 -15.58 1.04
CA ARG A 151 8.93 -15.59 -0.42
C ARG A 151 10.13 -14.86 -0.95
N ASP A 152 10.86 -15.54 -1.82
CA ASP A 152 12.03 -14.97 -2.46
C ASP A 152 11.57 -14.01 -3.57
N ALA A 153 11.84 -12.71 -3.43
CA ALA A 153 11.46 -11.75 -4.45
C ALA A 153 12.27 -11.90 -5.75
N ASP A 154 13.36 -12.68 -5.76
CA ASP A 154 14.11 -12.99 -6.99
C ASP A 154 13.26 -13.74 -8.03
N ILE A 155 12.21 -14.43 -7.59
CA ILE A 155 11.28 -15.15 -8.46
C ILE A 155 9.98 -14.38 -8.72
N ASP A 156 9.87 -13.15 -8.21
CA ASP A 156 8.79 -12.23 -8.48
C ASP A 156 9.21 -11.25 -9.59
N SER A 157 8.68 -11.45 -10.80
CA SER A 157 9.05 -10.62 -11.94
C SER A 157 8.68 -9.15 -11.72
N ASP A 158 7.67 -8.84 -10.91
CA ASP A 158 7.32 -7.46 -10.61
C ASP A 158 8.45 -6.75 -9.89
N VAL A 159 9.00 -7.37 -8.84
CA VAL A 159 10.08 -6.79 -8.05
C VAL A 159 11.35 -6.67 -8.91
N MET A 160 11.67 -7.70 -9.70
CA MET A 160 12.86 -7.67 -10.57
C MET A 160 12.83 -6.53 -11.60
N TRP A 161 11.69 -6.32 -12.26
CA TRP A 161 11.54 -5.22 -13.22
C TRP A 161 11.50 -3.85 -12.54
N HIS A 162 10.88 -3.77 -11.37
CA HIS A 162 10.87 -2.55 -10.55
C HIS A 162 12.30 -2.11 -10.22
N GLU A 163 13.13 -3.00 -9.68
CA GLU A 163 14.51 -2.68 -9.32
C GLU A 163 15.37 -2.31 -10.54
N TYR A 164 15.09 -2.91 -11.71
CA TYR A 164 15.74 -2.54 -12.96
C TYR A 164 15.36 -1.12 -13.41
N GLY A 165 14.11 -0.71 -13.17
CA GLY A 165 13.61 0.63 -13.46
C GLY A 165 14.35 1.75 -12.72
N HIS A 166 14.78 1.50 -11.49
CA HIS A 166 15.67 2.43 -10.79
C HIS A 166 16.99 2.57 -11.54
N GLY A 167 17.61 1.45 -11.92
CA GLY A 167 18.87 1.46 -12.67
C GLY A 167 18.77 2.21 -13.99
N LEU A 168 17.65 2.06 -14.70
CA LEU A 168 17.35 2.73 -15.95
C LEU A 168 17.19 4.25 -15.76
N THR A 169 16.27 4.67 -14.90
CA THR A 169 15.93 6.10 -14.69
C THR A 169 17.11 6.89 -14.12
N TRP A 170 17.86 6.32 -13.17
CA TRP A 170 19.06 6.96 -12.62
C TRP A 170 20.17 7.14 -13.66
N ARG A 171 20.28 6.25 -14.66
CA ARG A 171 21.28 6.38 -15.73
C ARG A 171 20.86 7.32 -16.84
N MET A 172 19.61 7.23 -17.29
CA MET A 172 19.14 7.97 -18.45
C MET A 172 18.80 9.44 -18.12
N ILE A 173 18.19 9.68 -16.95
CA ILE A 173 17.71 11.01 -16.55
C ILE A 173 18.66 11.65 -15.52
N GLY A 174 18.95 10.91 -14.44
CA GLY A 174 19.77 11.38 -13.32
C GLY A 174 19.03 12.29 -12.33
N ARG A 175 19.63 12.48 -11.14
CA ARG A 175 19.06 13.23 -9.99
C ARG A 175 17.63 12.78 -9.62
N MET A 176 17.41 11.47 -9.64
CA MET A 176 16.11 10.85 -9.33
C MET A 176 15.81 10.76 -7.82
N SER A 177 16.34 11.69 -7.01
CA SER A 177 16.06 11.77 -5.58
C SER A 177 15.25 13.02 -5.25
N GLY A 178 14.46 12.93 -4.18
CA GLY A 178 13.51 13.97 -3.78
C GLY A 178 12.07 13.62 -4.16
N PRO A 179 11.11 14.49 -3.83
CA PRO A 179 9.69 14.13 -3.88
C PRO A 179 9.22 13.80 -5.30
N LEU A 180 9.34 14.74 -6.25
CA LEU A 180 8.83 14.54 -7.62
C LEU A 180 9.65 13.52 -8.41
N SER A 181 10.97 13.71 -8.49
CA SER A 181 11.82 12.82 -9.30
C SER A 181 11.97 11.43 -8.70
N GLY A 182 11.96 11.30 -7.37
CA GLY A 182 11.90 10.01 -6.69
C GLY A 182 10.59 9.28 -6.98
N ALA A 183 9.45 9.96 -6.90
CA ALA A 183 8.15 9.38 -7.27
C ALA A 183 8.09 8.94 -8.75
N ILE A 184 8.69 9.69 -9.68
CA ILE A 184 8.83 9.24 -11.07
C ILE A 184 9.70 7.98 -11.14
N GLY A 185 10.78 7.91 -10.36
CA GLY A 185 11.63 6.73 -10.27
C GLY A 185 10.85 5.49 -9.83
N GLU A 186 10.14 5.57 -8.71
CA GLU A 186 9.28 4.49 -8.19
C GLU A 186 8.17 4.11 -9.18
N GLY A 187 7.49 5.11 -9.74
CA GLY A 187 6.37 4.87 -10.65
C GLY A 187 6.81 4.29 -11.99
N MET A 188 7.89 4.81 -12.60
CA MET A 188 8.43 4.27 -13.85
C MET A 188 8.99 2.85 -13.66
N SER A 189 9.54 2.55 -12.49
CA SER A 189 9.90 1.19 -12.10
C SER A 189 8.70 0.25 -12.11
N ASP A 190 7.57 0.66 -11.53
CA ASP A 190 6.32 -0.08 -11.65
C ASP A 190 5.90 -0.20 -13.12
N VAL A 191 5.93 0.87 -13.93
CA VAL A 191 5.57 0.80 -15.37
C VAL A 191 6.33 -0.31 -16.11
N LEU A 192 7.62 -0.52 -15.83
CA LEU A 192 8.37 -1.63 -16.44
C LEU A 192 7.83 -3.00 -16.02
N SER A 193 7.51 -3.19 -14.74
CA SER A 193 6.88 -4.41 -14.24
C SER A 193 5.51 -4.64 -14.91
N LEU A 194 4.66 -3.62 -14.94
CA LEU A 194 3.33 -3.69 -15.54
C LEU A 194 3.39 -4.04 -17.03
N LEU A 195 4.31 -3.45 -17.79
CA LEU A 195 4.47 -3.76 -19.22
C LEU A 195 5.04 -5.15 -19.47
N ALA A 196 6.03 -5.57 -18.66
CA ALA A 196 6.64 -6.88 -18.81
C ALA A 196 5.65 -8.01 -18.52
N ASN A 197 4.86 -7.86 -17.45
CA ASN A 197 3.92 -8.86 -16.97
C ASN A 197 2.50 -8.70 -17.53
N GLU A 198 2.20 -7.56 -18.17
CA GLU A 198 0.85 -7.20 -18.66
C GLU A 198 -0.24 -7.35 -17.58
N ASN A 199 0.13 -6.97 -16.35
CA ASN A 199 -0.70 -7.03 -15.15
C ASN A 199 -0.76 -5.62 -14.52
N ASP A 200 -1.89 -5.26 -13.92
CA ASP A 200 -2.12 -3.94 -13.32
C ASP A 200 -1.85 -3.89 -11.80
N VAL A 201 -1.28 -4.96 -11.26
CA VAL A 201 -0.94 -5.12 -9.86
C VAL A 201 0.55 -5.50 -9.76
N VAL A 202 1.19 -5.12 -8.66
CA VAL A 202 2.64 -5.28 -8.42
C VAL A 202 2.88 -6.06 -7.14
N GLY A 203 3.64 -7.15 -7.23
CA GLY A 203 4.26 -7.86 -6.10
C GLY A 203 3.30 -8.74 -5.31
N GLU A 204 2.25 -9.28 -5.92
CA GLU A 204 1.25 -10.13 -5.25
C GLU A 204 1.88 -11.41 -4.73
N TYR A 205 2.84 -11.96 -5.48
CA TYR A 205 3.59 -13.13 -5.05
C TYR A 205 4.38 -12.79 -3.79
N SER A 206 5.31 -11.84 -3.84
CA SER A 206 6.17 -11.52 -2.69
C SER A 206 5.38 -11.06 -1.47
N PHE A 207 4.31 -10.29 -1.68
CA PHE A 207 3.51 -9.70 -0.60
C PHE A 207 2.43 -10.63 -0.02
N ASP A 208 2.15 -11.76 -0.66
CA ASP A 208 1.05 -12.68 -0.31
C ASP A 208 -0.32 -12.00 -0.22
N ASP A 209 -0.61 -11.11 -1.16
CA ASP A 209 -1.92 -10.47 -1.29
C ASP A 209 -2.24 -10.34 -2.78
N PRO A 210 -3.35 -10.90 -3.29
CA PRO A 210 -3.73 -10.77 -4.70
C PRO A 210 -3.99 -9.32 -5.15
N ARG A 211 -4.01 -8.36 -4.23
CA ARG A 211 -4.11 -6.92 -4.53
C ARG A 211 -2.75 -6.22 -4.62
N GLY A 212 -1.66 -6.96 -4.43
CA GLY A 212 -0.30 -6.43 -4.48
C GLY A 212 0.04 -5.49 -3.32
N ILE A 213 1.21 -4.85 -3.43
CA ILE A 213 1.79 -4.00 -2.40
C ILE A 213 1.34 -2.54 -2.47
N ARG A 214 0.87 -2.09 -3.62
CA ARG A 214 0.44 -0.70 -3.87
C ARG A 214 -0.95 -0.45 -3.30
N SER A 215 -1.35 0.82 -3.20
CA SER A 215 -2.62 1.16 -2.54
C SER A 215 -3.87 0.74 -3.32
N ALA A 216 -3.76 0.52 -4.62
CA ALA A 216 -4.82 -0.04 -5.47
C ALA A 216 -4.24 -0.60 -6.80
N PRO A 217 -4.94 -1.54 -7.47
CA PRO A 217 -4.67 -1.89 -8.86
C PRO A 217 -4.75 -0.70 -9.81
N TYR A 218 -3.95 -0.70 -10.88
CA TYR A 218 -3.77 0.45 -11.75
C TYR A 218 -4.89 0.66 -12.79
N THR A 219 -5.73 -0.34 -13.09
CA THR A 219 -6.81 -0.20 -14.09
C THR A 219 -7.83 0.89 -13.75
N ASN A 220 -8.02 1.23 -12.47
CA ASN A 220 -8.90 2.32 -12.02
C ASN A 220 -8.29 3.05 -10.83
N TYR A 221 -7.01 3.42 -10.92
CA TYR A 221 -6.31 4.03 -9.81
C TYR A 221 -6.96 5.38 -9.41
N PRO A 222 -7.27 5.62 -8.12
CA PRO A 222 -8.17 6.71 -7.73
C PRO A 222 -7.50 8.09 -7.54
N ARG A 223 -6.17 8.16 -7.46
CA ARG A 223 -5.45 9.41 -7.17
C ARG A 223 -4.95 10.07 -8.45
N THR A 224 -5.06 11.40 -8.49
CA THR A 224 -4.51 12.27 -9.54
C THR A 224 -3.42 13.14 -8.95
N TYR A 225 -2.79 13.95 -9.80
CA TYR A 225 -1.64 14.78 -9.44
C TYR A 225 -1.93 15.76 -8.27
N SER A 226 -3.18 16.19 -8.05
CA SER A 226 -3.52 17.02 -6.88
C SER A 226 -3.31 16.35 -5.52
N ARG A 227 -3.26 15.01 -5.47
CA ARG A 227 -3.04 14.23 -4.24
C ARG A 227 -1.59 13.94 -3.94
N PHE A 228 -0.69 14.54 -4.71
CA PHE A 228 0.75 14.40 -4.51
C PHE A 228 1.17 14.96 -3.15
N GLY A 229 1.78 14.12 -2.31
CA GLY A 229 2.25 14.52 -0.98
C GLY A 229 1.24 14.36 0.15
N ASP A 230 0.02 13.86 -0.12
CA ASP A 230 -1.02 13.63 0.90
C ASP A 230 -0.55 12.69 2.03
N THR A 231 0.45 11.85 1.76
CA THR A 231 1.07 10.93 2.74
C THR A 231 2.46 11.36 3.20
N GLY A 232 2.80 12.65 3.05
CA GLY A 232 4.08 13.20 3.51
C GLY A 232 5.22 13.05 2.52
N PHE A 233 4.91 13.07 1.21
CA PHE A 233 5.88 12.97 0.12
C PHE A 233 6.67 11.65 0.11
N GLU A 234 5.99 10.57 0.46
CA GLU A 234 6.53 9.22 0.40
C GLU A 234 6.56 8.77 -1.07
N VAL A 235 7.76 8.49 -1.58
CA VAL A 235 7.99 8.33 -3.03
C VAL A 235 7.30 7.12 -3.63
N HIS A 236 7.13 6.02 -2.90
CA HIS A 236 6.43 4.85 -3.43
C HIS A 236 4.96 5.21 -3.62
N HIS A 237 4.33 5.77 -2.58
CA HIS A 237 2.92 6.13 -2.62
C HIS A 237 2.63 7.23 -3.65
N ASP A 238 3.46 8.27 -3.73
CA ASP A 238 3.29 9.32 -4.75
C ASP A 238 3.67 8.84 -6.16
N GLY A 239 4.56 7.86 -6.27
CA GLY A 239 4.94 7.22 -7.53
C GLY A 239 3.84 6.40 -8.16
N GLU A 240 2.90 5.87 -7.37
CA GLU A 240 1.71 5.17 -7.88
C GLU A 240 0.90 6.03 -8.86
N ILE A 241 0.89 7.37 -8.72
CA ILE A 241 0.23 8.27 -9.69
C ILE A 241 0.90 8.17 -11.07
N TYR A 242 2.24 8.11 -11.11
CA TYR A 242 2.98 7.98 -12.37
C TYR A 242 2.82 6.58 -12.97
N ALA A 243 2.83 5.54 -12.14
CA ALA A 243 2.57 4.17 -12.58
C ALA A 243 1.17 4.04 -13.20
N ALA A 244 0.16 4.67 -12.61
CA ALA A 244 -1.20 4.73 -13.15
C ALA A 244 -1.26 5.41 -14.53
N ILE A 245 -0.50 6.50 -14.74
CA ILE A 245 -0.33 7.13 -16.06
C ILE A 245 0.26 6.13 -17.05
N GLY A 246 1.33 5.41 -16.67
CA GLY A 246 1.95 4.42 -17.54
C GLY A 246 1.04 3.24 -17.89
N TRP A 247 0.24 2.74 -16.93
CA TRP A 247 -0.78 1.72 -17.20
C TRP A 247 -1.84 2.21 -18.17
N ARG A 248 -2.36 3.43 -17.98
CA ARG A 248 -3.31 4.03 -18.91
C ARG A 248 -2.70 4.19 -20.31
N LEU A 249 -1.43 4.60 -20.39
CA LEU A 249 -0.72 4.71 -21.65
C LEU A 249 -0.58 3.35 -22.36
N PHE A 250 -0.31 2.27 -21.61
CA PHE A 250 -0.33 0.91 -22.13
C PHE A 250 -1.70 0.53 -22.69
N LEU A 251 -2.78 0.79 -21.96
CA LEU A 251 -4.15 0.54 -22.44
C LEU A 251 -4.49 1.35 -23.70
N ASN A 252 -4.05 2.61 -23.78
CA ASN A 252 -4.23 3.44 -24.98
C ASN A 252 -3.54 2.84 -26.20
N PHE A 253 -2.30 2.36 -26.04
CA PHE A 253 -1.54 1.71 -27.10
C PHE A 253 -2.15 0.36 -27.51
N GLN A 254 -2.58 -0.44 -26.54
CA GLN A 254 -3.26 -1.71 -26.79
C GLN A 254 -4.57 -1.50 -27.57
N SER A 255 -5.38 -0.52 -27.18
CA SER A 255 -6.62 -0.16 -27.89
C SER A 255 -6.34 0.30 -29.33
N ALA A 256 -5.21 1.01 -29.55
CA ALA A 256 -4.74 1.41 -30.86
C ALA A 256 -4.04 0.29 -31.66
N ARG A 257 -3.95 -0.94 -31.10
CA ARG A 257 -3.24 -2.10 -31.66
C ARG A 257 -1.76 -1.83 -31.95
N ILE A 258 -1.12 -1.06 -31.08
CA ILE A 258 0.31 -0.76 -31.11
C ILE A 258 1.00 -1.65 -30.07
N SER A 259 2.16 -2.22 -30.44
CA SER A 259 2.92 -3.09 -29.53
C SER A 259 3.36 -2.34 -28.27
N LYS A 260 3.40 -3.06 -27.14
CA LYS A 260 4.02 -2.59 -25.91
C LYS A 260 5.51 -2.28 -26.08
N ASP A 261 6.18 -2.94 -27.03
CA ASP A 261 7.59 -2.66 -27.34
C ASP A 261 7.74 -1.24 -27.90
N THR A 262 6.82 -0.79 -28.76
CA THR A 262 6.82 0.59 -29.28
C THR A 262 6.54 1.60 -28.18
N LEU A 263 5.68 1.27 -27.21
CA LEU A 263 5.49 2.10 -26.02
C LEU A 263 6.78 2.17 -25.20
N LEU A 264 7.42 1.03 -24.95
CA LEU A 264 8.68 0.96 -24.22
C LEU A 264 9.78 1.76 -24.91
N ASP A 265 9.86 1.71 -26.25
CA ASP A 265 10.78 2.54 -27.04
C ASP A 265 10.56 4.03 -26.75
N TYR A 266 9.31 4.51 -26.80
CA TYR A 266 9.01 5.92 -26.52
C TYR A 266 9.28 6.32 -25.06
N LEU A 267 9.02 5.42 -24.11
CA LEU A 267 9.30 5.68 -22.70
C LEU A 267 10.81 5.79 -22.45
N VAL A 268 11.61 4.87 -22.99
CA VAL A 268 13.07 4.82 -22.80
C VAL A 268 13.77 5.93 -23.59
N ASP A 269 13.43 6.12 -24.86
CA ASP A 269 14.01 7.19 -25.67
C ASP A 269 13.58 8.57 -25.17
N GLY A 270 12.34 8.70 -24.66
CA GLY A 270 11.85 9.90 -24.01
C GLY A 270 12.72 10.37 -22.84
N MET A 271 13.37 9.45 -22.13
CA MET A 271 14.29 9.78 -21.05
C MET A 271 15.51 10.60 -21.52
N ASN A 272 15.93 10.48 -22.79
CA ASN A 272 17.00 11.30 -23.36
C ASN A 272 16.63 12.79 -23.47
N PHE A 273 15.32 13.09 -23.48
CA PHE A 273 14.78 14.44 -23.60
C PHE A 273 14.23 14.99 -22.27
N THR A 274 14.30 14.19 -21.20
CA THR A 274 13.86 14.58 -19.86
C THR A 274 15.03 15.21 -19.08
N PRO A 275 14.86 16.41 -18.48
CA PRO A 275 15.90 17.03 -17.67
C PRO A 275 16.16 16.25 -16.38
N ALA A 276 17.39 16.35 -15.85
CA ALA A 276 17.75 15.73 -14.57
C ALA A 276 16.94 16.31 -13.40
N GLY A 277 16.45 15.43 -12.52
CA GLY A 277 15.55 15.79 -11.41
C GLY A 277 14.21 16.35 -11.88
N PRO A 278 13.48 15.63 -12.75
CA PRO A 278 12.30 16.16 -13.42
C PRO A 278 11.06 16.21 -12.51
N SER A 279 10.11 17.06 -12.89
CA SER A 279 8.70 16.96 -12.53
C SER A 279 7.94 16.03 -13.51
N PHE A 280 6.69 15.68 -13.19
CA PHE A 280 5.92 14.71 -13.98
C PHE A 280 5.68 15.23 -15.41
N GLU A 281 5.37 16.52 -15.55
CA GLU A 281 5.17 17.17 -16.84
C GLU A 281 6.46 17.25 -17.67
N GLN A 282 7.64 17.32 -17.03
CA GLN A 282 8.91 17.30 -17.75
C GLN A 282 9.22 15.91 -18.31
N MET A 283 8.87 14.85 -17.59
CA MET A 283 8.98 13.48 -18.11
C MET A 283 7.96 13.21 -19.23
N ARG A 284 6.73 13.71 -19.10
CA ARG A 284 5.73 13.72 -20.19
C ARG A 284 6.29 14.36 -21.45
N ASP A 285 6.86 15.55 -21.33
CA ASP A 285 7.38 16.31 -22.46
C ASP A 285 8.54 15.58 -23.15
N GLY A 286 9.37 14.86 -22.39
CA GLY A 286 10.39 13.98 -22.95
C GLY A 286 9.81 12.84 -23.80
N ILE A 287 8.77 12.16 -23.31
CA ILE A 287 8.06 11.10 -24.05
C ILE A 287 7.41 11.67 -25.32
N LEU A 288 6.74 12.83 -25.22
CA LEU A 288 6.16 13.52 -26.38
C LEU A 288 7.23 13.87 -27.43
N GLN A 289 8.42 14.30 -27.00
CA GLN A 289 9.53 14.57 -27.91
C GLN A 289 10.00 13.30 -28.63
N SER A 290 10.07 12.16 -27.93
CA SER A 290 10.38 10.87 -28.57
C SER A 290 9.34 10.46 -29.61
N VAL A 291 8.05 10.58 -29.28
CA VAL A 291 6.95 10.29 -30.21
C VAL A 291 7.03 11.20 -31.44
N ALA A 292 7.23 12.50 -31.25
CA ALA A 292 7.37 13.46 -32.34
C ALA A 292 8.57 13.14 -33.25
N ASN A 293 9.71 12.77 -32.67
CA ASN A 293 10.91 12.37 -33.41
C ASN A 293 10.70 11.11 -34.27
N SER A 294 9.80 10.21 -33.84
CA SER A 294 9.44 9.03 -34.64
C SER A 294 8.56 9.35 -35.86
N GLY A 295 7.94 10.54 -35.91
CA GLY A 295 7.01 10.94 -36.96
C GLY A 295 5.71 10.14 -36.98
N SER A 296 5.35 9.49 -35.87
CA SER A 296 4.22 8.55 -35.82
C SER A 296 2.84 9.19 -35.63
N GLY A 297 2.77 10.44 -35.18
CA GLY A 297 1.50 11.14 -34.92
C GLY A 297 0.71 10.55 -33.74
N ARG A 298 1.39 9.99 -32.73
CA ARG A 298 0.79 9.28 -31.59
C ARG A 298 0.72 10.11 -30.30
N GLU A 299 1.03 11.40 -30.37
CA GLU A 299 1.13 12.31 -29.24
C GLU A 299 -0.18 12.34 -28.42
N CYS A 300 -1.34 12.22 -29.09
CA CYS A 300 -2.63 12.21 -28.40
C CYS A 300 -2.85 11.00 -27.47
N LEU A 301 -2.19 9.86 -27.72
CA LEU A 301 -2.24 8.71 -26.81
C LEU A 301 -1.51 9.01 -25.49
N VAL A 302 -0.40 9.75 -25.58
CA VAL A 302 0.39 10.23 -24.42
C VAL A 302 -0.40 11.29 -23.68
N TRP A 303 -0.95 12.29 -24.40
CA TRP A 303 -1.74 13.34 -23.79
C TRP A 303 -2.98 12.81 -23.06
N ASP A 304 -3.72 11.86 -23.62
CA ASP A 304 -4.86 11.24 -22.93
C ASP A 304 -4.45 10.64 -21.59
N ALA A 305 -3.37 9.84 -21.55
CA ALA A 305 -2.93 9.17 -20.34
C ALA A 305 -2.48 10.16 -19.24
N PHE A 306 -1.64 11.13 -19.60
CA PHE A 306 -1.15 12.13 -18.64
C PHE A 306 -2.25 13.08 -18.18
N ALA A 307 -3.10 13.57 -19.10
CA ALA A 307 -4.21 14.45 -18.75
C ALA A 307 -5.23 13.74 -17.87
N HIS A 308 -5.51 12.45 -18.08
CA HIS A 308 -6.43 11.66 -17.25
C HIS A 308 -6.09 11.70 -15.76
N TYR A 309 -4.79 11.74 -15.42
CA TYR A 309 -4.30 11.79 -14.03
C TYR A 309 -3.84 13.20 -13.60
N GLY A 310 -4.25 14.24 -14.32
CA GLY A 310 -4.02 15.63 -13.92
C GLY A 310 -2.66 16.19 -14.31
N VAL A 311 -1.95 15.57 -15.25
CA VAL A 311 -0.66 16.03 -15.80
C VAL A 311 -0.82 16.49 -17.26
N GLY A 312 -1.96 17.10 -17.58
CA GLY A 312 -2.29 17.69 -18.87
C GLY A 312 -1.62 19.06 -19.12
N VAL A 313 -2.08 19.75 -20.15
CA VAL A 313 -1.54 21.07 -20.56
C VAL A 313 -1.66 22.06 -19.40
N GLY A 314 -0.53 22.66 -19.00
CA GLY A 314 -0.48 23.62 -17.90
C GLY A 314 -0.37 23.01 -16.50
N ALA A 315 -0.27 21.68 -16.37
CA ALA A 315 0.12 21.06 -15.11
C ALA A 315 1.54 21.50 -14.70
N VAL A 316 1.78 21.65 -13.40
CA VAL A 316 3.06 22.15 -12.87
C VAL A 316 3.45 21.40 -11.62
N GLY A 317 4.68 20.88 -11.58
CA GLY A 317 5.35 20.37 -10.39
C GLY A 317 6.61 21.17 -10.08
N LYS A 318 6.73 21.73 -8.88
CA LYS A 318 7.92 22.49 -8.46
C LYS A 318 8.37 22.13 -7.05
N VAL A 319 9.67 21.99 -6.87
CA VAL A 319 10.32 21.79 -5.57
C VAL A 319 11.21 23.00 -5.26
N LYS A 320 10.98 23.65 -4.12
CA LYS A 320 11.84 24.73 -3.59
C LYS A 320 12.15 24.48 -2.11
N GLY A 321 13.33 23.93 -1.85
CA GLY A 321 13.69 23.50 -0.50
C GLY A 321 12.77 22.38 -0.03
N LYS A 322 12.03 22.60 1.06
CA LYS A 322 11.03 21.65 1.58
C LYS A 322 9.63 21.85 1.00
N ILE A 323 9.42 22.87 0.19
CA ILE A 323 8.10 23.20 -0.37
C ILE A 323 7.98 22.49 -1.71
N VAL A 324 6.93 21.68 -1.83
CA VAL A 324 6.48 21.07 -3.09
C VAL A 324 5.17 21.73 -3.48
N VAL A 325 5.08 22.22 -4.72
CA VAL A 325 3.86 22.79 -5.29
C VAL A 325 3.50 21.96 -6.50
N VAL A 326 2.28 21.41 -6.48
CA VAL A 326 1.68 20.72 -7.61
C VAL A 326 0.40 21.43 -8.01
N HIS A 327 0.23 21.65 -9.30
CA HIS A 327 -0.99 22.15 -9.90
C HIS A 327 -1.44 21.17 -10.97
N GLU A 328 -2.58 20.52 -10.75
CA GLU A 328 -3.13 19.57 -11.72
C GLU A 328 -3.79 20.29 -12.89
N SER A 329 -3.83 19.59 -14.03
CA SER A 329 -4.60 19.99 -15.21
C SER A 329 -5.04 18.75 -15.97
N PHE A 330 -6.31 18.71 -16.38
CA PHE A 330 -6.86 17.67 -17.24
C PHE A 330 -6.97 18.13 -18.70
N ALA A 331 -6.42 19.29 -19.04
CA ALA A 331 -6.53 19.86 -20.37
C ALA A 331 -5.70 19.07 -21.40
N LEU A 332 -6.31 18.81 -22.55
CA LEU A 332 -5.65 18.28 -23.74
C LEU A 332 -5.28 19.44 -24.69
N PRO A 333 -4.21 19.31 -25.49
CA PRO A 333 -3.94 20.28 -26.54
C PRO A 333 -5.06 20.24 -27.60
N PRO A 334 -5.34 21.35 -28.31
CA PRO A 334 -6.48 21.46 -29.24
C PRO A 334 -6.57 20.34 -30.30
N GLU A 335 -5.43 19.85 -30.77
CA GLU A 335 -5.33 18.77 -31.75
C GLU A 335 -5.70 17.38 -31.22
N CYS A 336 -5.84 17.23 -29.89
CA CYS A 336 -6.19 15.98 -29.22
C CYS A 336 -7.56 16.03 -28.51
N GLN A 337 -8.35 17.10 -28.73
CA GLN A 337 -9.73 17.26 -28.23
C GLN A 337 -10.74 16.66 -29.20
#